data_AF-A0A495TNW2-F1
#
_entry.id   AF-A0A495TNW2-F1
#
_cell.length_a   1.000
_cell.length_b   1.000
_cell.length_c   1.000
_cell.angle_alpha   90.00
_cell.angle_beta   90.00
_cell.angle_gamma   90.00
#
_symmetry.space_group_name_H-M   'P 1'
#
loop_
_entity.id
_entity.type
_entity.pdbx_description
1 polymer ?
#
loop_
_entity_poly.entity_id
_entity_poly.type
_entity_poly.pdbx_seq_one_letter_code
_entity_poly.pdbx_strand_id
1 'polypeptide(L)'
;MSDEAGASHHGLLPDRFRQAAQPGTVLLRLETTQSREGALDGAWWPHSRDIRAELPGLVRALTEHLGPIASVGLDTEAWDDIPARLVVDGRSVHIDRYPVGDDTVIITRGDRDHFSLLVVPPQASQEAALAAMARAVEADGTDSARQILIATGTGLEPPAEAS
;
A
#
# COMPACT_ATOMS: atom_id res chain seq x y z
N MET A 1 35.67 -2.24 -26.16
CA MET A 1 34.44 -1.46 -25.94
C MET A 1 33.32 -2.47 -25.89
N SER A 2 32.99 -2.93 -24.68
CA SER A 2 31.88 -3.84 -24.45
C SER A 2 30.83 -3.01 -23.73
N ASP A 3 29.78 -2.67 -24.47
CA ASP A 3 28.59 -2.03 -23.95
C ASP A 3 27.82 -3.12 -23.20
N GLU A 4 27.97 -3.14 -21.87
CA GLU A 4 27.07 -3.92 -21.02
C GLU A 4 25.71 -3.23 -21.06
N ALA A 5 24.86 -3.71 -21.96
CA ALA A 5 23.45 -3.40 -21.97
C ALA A 5 22.91 -3.73 -20.58
N GLY A 6 22.65 -2.67 -19.80
CA GLY A 6 22.03 -2.73 -18.50
C GLY A 6 20.69 -3.44 -18.63
N ALA A 7 20.69 -4.74 -18.32
CA ALA A 7 19.50 -5.43 -17.89
C ALA A 7 19.03 -4.68 -16.65
N SER A 8 18.07 -3.79 -16.86
CA SER A 8 17.31 -3.18 -15.79
C SER A 8 16.71 -4.33 -15.01
N HIS A 9 17.31 -4.65 -13.87
CA HIS A 9 16.77 -5.59 -12.90
C HIS A 9 15.50 -4.93 -12.35
N HIS A 10 14.41 -5.03 -13.10
CA HIS A 10 13.06 -4.72 -12.63
C HIS A 10 12.91 -5.39 -11.27
N GLY A 11 12.46 -4.61 -10.30
CA GLY A 11 12.43 -4.95 -8.88
C GLY A 11 11.56 -6.17 -8.62
N LEU A 12 12.09 -7.36 -8.89
CA LEU A 12 11.49 -8.60 -8.50
C LEU A 12 11.58 -8.63 -6.98
N LEU A 13 10.42 -8.50 -6.32
CA LEU A 13 10.25 -8.91 -4.95
C LEU A 13 10.94 -10.27 -4.78
N PRO A 14 11.83 -10.45 -3.78
CA PRO A 14 12.53 -11.71 -3.58
C PRO A 14 11.53 -12.87 -3.52
N ASP A 15 11.85 -14.04 -4.08
CA ASP A 15 10.88 -15.13 -4.29
C ASP A 15 10.12 -15.54 -3.02
N ARG A 16 10.74 -15.37 -1.85
CA ARG A 16 10.10 -15.54 -0.53
C ARG A 16 8.91 -14.62 -0.28
N PHE A 17 8.93 -13.38 -0.76
CA PHE A 17 7.82 -12.45 -0.68
C PHE A 17 6.71 -12.83 -1.66
N ARG A 18 7.05 -13.35 -2.85
CA ARG A 18 6.06 -13.91 -3.78
C ARG A 18 5.37 -15.16 -3.21
N GLN A 19 6.10 -16.03 -2.53
CA GLN A 19 5.54 -17.22 -1.87
C GLN A 19 4.75 -16.91 -0.59
N ALA A 20 5.15 -15.88 0.16
CA ALA A 20 4.49 -15.47 1.40
C ALA A 20 3.34 -14.47 1.19
N ALA A 21 3.22 -13.86 0.00
CA ALA A 21 2.16 -12.90 -0.30
C ALA A 21 0.80 -13.59 -0.31
N GLN A 22 0.15 -13.54 0.83
CA GLN A 22 -1.26 -13.74 1.01
C GLN A 22 -1.92 -12.37 1.17
N PRO A 23 -3.25 -12.28 1.04
CA PRO A 23 -3.95 -11.14 1.59
C PRO A 23 -3.53 -10.95 3.07
N GLY A 24 -3.58 -9.71 3.57
CA GLY A 24 -2.96 -9.28 4.82
C GLY A 24 -1.46 -9.01 4.78
N THR A 25 -0.78 -9.21 3.65
CA THR A 25 0.64 -8.88 3.53
C THR A 25 0.85 -7.37 3.40
N VAL A 26 1.78 -6.86 4.21
CA VAL A 26 2.24 -5.47 4.15
C VAL A 26 3.68 -5.47 3.66
N LEU A 27 3.95 -4.68 2.64
CA LEU A 27 5.28 -4.48 2.11
C LEU A 27 5.67 -3.02 2.28
N LEU A 28 6.77 -2.79 2.99
CA LEU A 28 7.23 -1.45 3.36
C LEU A 28 8.64 -1.27 2.85
N ARG A 29 8.86 -0.15 2.19
CA ARG A 29 10.18 0.37 1.88
C ARG A 29 10.53 1.37 2.98
N LEU A 30 11.58 1.06 3.75
CA LEU A 30 12.02 1.87 4.89
C LEU A 30 12.89 3.07 4.48
N GLU A 31 12.93 3.44 3.20
CA GLU A 31 13.63 4.63 2.75
C GLU A 31 12.73 5.83 2.98
N THR A 32 13.02 6.62 4.01
CA THR A 32 12.25 7.82 4.37
C THR A 32 12.30 8.81 3.21
N THR A 33 11.30 8.80 2.34
CA THR A 33 11.19 9.82 1.30
C THR A 33 10.68 11.10 1.97
N GLN A 34 11.58 12.06 2.21
CA GLN A 34 11.19 13.40 2.68
C GLN A 34 10.40 14.19 1.62
N SER A 35 10.31 13.65 0.40
CA SER A 35 9.58 14.24 -0.72
C SER A 35 8.23 13.56 -0.90
N ARG A 36 7.14 14.32 -0.71
CA ARG A 36 5.76 13.96 -1.07
C ARG A 36 5.52 13.87 -2.60
N GLU A 37 6.56 14.02 -3.41
CA GLU A 37 6.48 13.99 -4.86
C GLU A 37 6.79 12.57 -5.37
N GLY A 38 5.76 11.72 -5.40
CA GLY A 38 5.65 10.64 -6.39
C GLY A 38 6.03 9.23 -5.96
N ALA A 39 6.77 9.02 -4.87
CA ALA A 39 7.14 7.68 -4.42
C ALA A 39 6.22 7.19 -3.30
N LEU A 40 5.60 6.02 -3.48
CA LEU A 40 4.92 5.31 -2.41
C LEU A 40 5.99 4.68 -1.49
N ASP A 41 5.80 4.78 -0.18
CA ASP A 41 6.69 4.18 0.81
C ASP A 41 6.40 2.69 1.00
N GLY A 42 5.32 2.18 0.42
CA GLY A 42 4.96 0.78 0.53
C GLY A 42 3.65 0.43 -0.15
N ALA A 43 3.27 -0.83 0.04
CA ALA A 43 1.99 -1.37 -0.40
C ALA A 43 1.42 -2.30 0.65
N TRP A 44 0.10 -2.33 0.72
CA TRP A 44 -0.66 -3.17 1.60
C TRP A 44 -1.76 -3.88 0.82
N TRP A 45 -1.80 -5.20 0.94
CA TRP A 45 -2.87 -6.00 0.39
C TRP A 45 -3.72 -6.53 1.56
N PRO A 46 -4.87 -5.93 1.90
CA PRO A 46 -5.78 -6.43 2.93
C PRO A 46 -6.46 -7.75 2.54
N HIS A 47 -6.96 -8.52 3.52
CA HIS A 47 -7.82 -9.69 3.22
C HIS A 47 -9.25 -9.27 2.85
N SER A 48 -9.72 -8.15 3.38
CA SER A 48 -11.10 -7.69 3.25
C SER A 48 -11.19 -6.16 3.25
N ARG A 49 -12.35 -5.62 2.86
CA ARG A 49 -12.64 -4.18 2.98
C ARG A 49 -13.16 -3.79 4.38
N ASP A 50 -13.11 -4.71 5.35
CA ASP A 50 -13.45 -4.44 6.75
C ASP A 50 -12.23 -3.92 7.50
N ILE A 51 -12.12 -2.60 7.59
CA ILE A 51 -11.00 -1.97 8.27
C ILE A 51 -10.89 -2.37 9.75
N ARG A 52 -11.98 -2.72 10.45
CA ARG A 52 -11.91 -3.09 11.88
C ARG A 52 -11.18 -4.42 12.09
N ALA A 53 -11.27 -5.32 11.12
CA ALA A 53 -10.56 -6.59 11.11
C ALA A 53 -9.10 -6.41 10.65
N GLU A 54 -8.88 -5.52 9.68
CA GLU A 54 -7.59 -5.36 9.00
C GLU A 54 -6.61 -4.42 9.74
N LEU A 55 -7.09 -3.27 10.25
CA LEU A 55 -6.26 -2.26 10.92
C LEU A 55 -5.46 -2.81 12.11
N PRO A 56 -6.02 -3.63 13.01
CA PRO A 56 -5.26 -4.14 14.14
C PRO A 56 -4.01 -4.92 13.71
N GLY A 57 -4.14 -5.73 12.65
CA GLY A 57 -3.01 -6.48 12.08
C GLY A 57 -1.96 -5.55 11.47
N LEU A 58 -2.41 -4.57 10.67
CA LEU A 58 -1.54 -3.58 10.04
C LEU A 58 -0.80 -2.74 11.09
N VAL A 59 -1.52 -2.14 12.05
CA VAL A 59 -0.94 -1.30 13.11
C VAL A 59 0.06 -2.09 13.95
N ARG A 60 -0.21 -3.36 14.26
CA ARG A 60 0.73 -4.19 15.02
C ARG A 60 2.02 -4.42 14.24
N ALA A 61 1.93 -4.83 12.97
CA ALA A 61 3.10 -5.04 12.11
C ALA A 61 3.91 -3.74 11.94
N LEU A 62 3.23 -2.62 11.70
CA LEU A 62 3.87 -1.30 11.62
C LEU A 62 4.50 -0.89 12.96
N THR A 63 3.84 -1.18 14.08
CA THR A 63 4.37 -0.85 15.41
C THR A 63 5.62 -1.66 15.75
N GLU A 64 5.72 -2.91 15.30
CA GLU A 64 6.91 -3.75 15.47
C GLU A 64 8.10 -3.25 14.65
N HIS A 65 7.87 -2.74 13.43
CA HIS A 65 8.94 -2.32 12.52
C HIS A 65 9.29 -0.82 12.60
N LEU A 66 8.29 0.05 12.67
CA LEU A 66 8.43 1.52 12.68
C LEU A 66 8.31 2.10 14.10
N GLY A 67 7.62 1.42 15.01
CA GLY A 67 7.28 1.95 16.34
C GLY A 67 5.87 2.56 16.40
N PRO A 68 5.51 3.25 17.50
CA PRO A 68 4.14 3.64 17.78
C PRO A 68 3.48 4.50 16.68
N ILE A 69 2.36 4.01 16.13
CA ILE A 69 1.55 4.72 15.13
C ILE A 69 0.57 5.68 15.82
N ALA A 70 0.52 6.93 15.36
CA ALA A 70 -0.32 7.98 15.92
C ALA A 70 -1.69 8.06 15.22
N SER A 71 -1.70 8.08 13.89
CA SER A 71 -2.92 8.05 13.09
C SER A 71 -2.75 7.32 11.76
N VAL A 72 -3.88 6.94 11.18
CA VAL A 72 -3.98 6.28 9.89
C VAL A 72 -5.01 7.05 9.06
N GLY A 73 -4.57 7.68 7.98
CA GLY A 73 -5.40 8.24 6.94
C GLY A 73 -5.87 7.15 5.98
N LEU A 74 -7.17 7.04 5.77
CA LEU A 74 -7.77 6.04 4.88
C LEU A 74 -8.66 6.71 3.83
N ASP A 75 -8.60 6.17 2.61
CA ASP A 75 -9.51 6.54 1.54
C ASP A 75 -10.93 6.03 1.78
N THR A 76 -11.90 6.92 1.90
CA THR A 76 -13.30 6.53 2.14
C THR A 76 -13.94 5.73 1.03
N GLU A 77 -13.42 5.79 -0.21
CA GLU A 77 -13.96 5.01 -1.33
C GLU A 77 -13.45 3.56 -1.33
N ALA A 78 -12.34 3.28 -0.64
CA ALA A 78 -11.70 1.96 -0.61
C ALA A 78 -12.24 1.03 0.50
N TRP A 79 -12.95 1.55 1.51
CA TRP A 79 -13.38 0.81 2.71
C TRP A 79 -14.88 0.94 3.01
N ASP A 80 -15.50 -0.14 3.51
CA ASP A 80 -16.96 -0.20 3.70
C ASP A 80 -17.45 0.61 4.91
N ASP A 81 -16.72 0.60 6.03
CA ASP A 81 -17.05 1.34 7.26
C ASP A 81 -15.79 1.77 8.00
N ILE A 82 -15.51 3.08 7.99
CA ILE A 82 -14.31 3.64 8.62
C ILE A 82 -14.66 4.21 9.99
N PRO A 83 -14.32 3.57 11.13
CA PRO A 83 -14.53 4.18 12.44
C PRO A 83 -13.61 5.41 12.61
N ALA A 84 -14.02 6.40 13.40
CA ALA A 84 -13.19 7.60 13.64
C ALA A 84 -11.95 7.31 14.51
N ARG A 85 -11.97 6.20 15.25
CA ARG A 85 -10.92 5.78 16.18
C ARG A 85 -10.98 4.28 16.38
N LEU A 86 -9.83 3.64 16.49
CA LEU A 86 -9.70 2.22 16.81
C LEU A 86 -8.71 2.02 17.94
N VAL A 87 -8.99 1.06 18.83
CA VAL A 87 -8.04 0.66 19.88
C VAL A 87 -7.32 -0.60 19.42
N VAL A 88 -6.01 -0.52 19.23
CA VAL A 88 -5.14 -1.64 18.86
C VAL A 88 -4.12 -1.84 19.97
N ASP A 89 -4.05 -3.05 20.54
CA ASP A 89 -3.13 -3.39 21.64
C ASP A 89 -3.15 -2.38 22.80
N GLY A 90 -4.35 -1.88 23.14
CA GLY A 90 -4.56 -0.89 24.19
C GLY A 90 -4.18 0.55 23.82
N ARG A 91 -3.79 0.83 22.57
CA ARG A 91 -3.47 2.16 22.05
C ARG A 91 -4.58 2.67 21.13
N SER A 92 -4.99 3.90 21.37
CA SER A 92 -5.97 4.58 20.52
C SER A 92 -5.29 5.12 19.26
N VAL A 93 -5.57 4.50 18.12
CA VAL A 93 -5.17 4.97 16.80
C VAL A 93 -6.29 5.85 16.24
N HIS A 94 -5.93 7.06 15.85
CA HIS A 94 -6.83 7.97 15.15
C HIS A 94 -6.97 7.54 13.69
N ILE A 95 -8.19 7.56 13.18
CA ILE A 95 -8.44 7.23 11.78
C ILE A 95 -8.98 8.47 11.08
N ASP A 96 -8.17 9.01 10.20
CA ASP A 96 -8.49 10.19 9.42
C ASP A 96 -9.11 9.75 8.10
N ARG A 97 -10.27 10.31 7.76
CA ARG A 97 -10.97 10.00 6.51
C ARG A 97 -10.50 10.98 5.44
N TYR A 98 -9.92 10.47 4.37
CA TYR A 98 -9.44 11.26 3.24
C TYR A 98 -10.18 10.83 1.97
N PRO A 99 -11.18 11.58 1.49
CA PRO A 99 -11.90 11.22 0.26
C PRO A 99 -11.09 11.63 -0.97
N VAL A 100 -9.95 10.97 -1.19
CA VAL A 100 -9.04 11.30 -2.30
C VAL A 100 -9.24 10.34 -3.49
N GLY A 101 -9.81 9.15 -3.26
CA GLY A 101 -10.15 8.21 -4.35
C GLY A 101 -8.92 7.65 -5.07
N ASP A 102 -7.81 7.50 -4.35
CA ASP A 102 -6.52 7.10 -4.90
C ASP A 102 -6.04 5.73 -4.42
N ASP A 103 -6.86 5.02 -3.65
CA ASP A 103 -6.53 3.72 -3.05
C ASP A 103 -5.22 3.78 -2.24
N THR A 104 -5.03 4.87 -1.48
CA THR A 104 -3.88 5.04 -0.58
C THR A 104 -4.25 5.00 0.90
N VAL A 105 -3.29 4.56 1.72
CA VAL A 105 -3.30 4.71 3.18
C VAL A 105 -2.11 5.58 3.58
N ILE A 106 -2.34 6.58 4.41
CA ILE A 106 -1.29 7.41 4.99
C ILE A 106 -1.09 7.00 6.44
N ILE A 107 0.09 6.52 6.80
CA ILE A 107 0.45 6.19 8.17
C ILE A 107 1.23 7.36 8.77
N THR A 108 0.72 7.92 9.87
CA THR A 108 1.42 8.96 10.62
C THR A 108 2.02 8.36 11.88
N ARG A 109 3.35 8.47 11.99
CA ARG A 109 4.12 8.11 13.17
C ARG A 109 4.58 9.39 13.86
N GLY A 110 4.17 9.56 15.11
CA GLY A 110 4.47 10.78 15.87
C GLY A 110 3.85 12.02 15.23
N ASP A 111 4.61 13.10 15.15
CA ASP A 111 4.18 14.41 14.64
C ASP A 111 4.76 14.77 13.26
N ARG A 112 5.71 13.99 12.72
CA ARG A 112 6.49 14.37 11.52
C ARG A 112 6.66 13.27 10.48
N ASP A 113 6.63 12.00 10.87
CA ASP A 113 6.86 10.90 9.94
C ASP A 113 5.53 10.47 9.31
N HIS A 114 5.42 10.57 7.99
CA HIS A 114 4.27 10.14 7.21
C HIS A 114 4.73 9.12 6.18
N PHE A 115 4.00 8.00 6.06
CA PHE A 115 4.28 6.96 5.08
C PHE A 115 3.05 6.76 4.20
N SER A 116 3.20 6.83 2.89
CA SER A 116 2.11 6.60 1.93
C SER A 116 2.18 5.17 1.40
N LEU A 117 1.10 4.42 1.59
CA LEU A 117 0.99 3.01 1.21
C LEU A 117 -0.09 2.85 0.13
N LEU A 118 0.23 2.12 -0.94
CA LEU A 118 -0.78 1.65 -1.91
C LEU A 118 -1.66 0.58 -1.27
N VAL A 119 -2.98 0.70 -1.40
CA VAL A 119 -3.94 -0.34 -1.04
C VAL A 119 -4.27 -1.15 -2.28
N VAL A 120 -3.93 -2.43 -2.25
CA VAL A 120 -4.36 -3.36 -3.30
C VAL A 120 -5.77 -3.86 -2.96
N PRO A 121 -6.74 -3.79 -3.89
CA PRO A 121 -8.06 -4.34 -3.66
C PRO A 121 -8.00 -5.81 -3.23
N PRO A 122 -8.75 -6.24 -2.20
CA PRO A 122 -8.73 -7.64 -1.74
C PRO A 122 -9.27 -8.63 -2.81
N GLN A 123 -10.02 -8.13 -3.80
CA GLN A 123 -10.50 -8.91 -4.95
C GLN A 123 -9.42 -9.13 -6.03
N ALA A 124 -8.27 -8.45 -5.94
CA ALA A 124 -7.18 -8.62 -6.89
C ALA A 124 -6.64 -10.05 -6.88
N SER A 125 -6.26 -10.57 -8.05
CA SER A 125 -5.54 -11.83 -8.14
C SER A 125 -4.16 -11.70 -7.47
N GLN A 126 -3.62 -12.81 -6.97
CA GLN A 126 -2.31 -12.82 -6.31
C GLN A 126 -1.20 -12.24 -7.20
N GLU A 127 -1.24 -12.54 -8.50
CA GLU A 127 -0.26 -12.05 -9.47
C GLU A 127 -0.36 -10.53 -9.66
N ALA A 128 -1.59 -10.02 -9.82
CA ALA A 128 -1.86 -8.59 -9.99
C ALA A 128 -1.51 -7.81 -8.71
N ALA A 129 -1.83 -8.36 -7.54
CA ALA A 129 -1.47 -7.80 -6.25
C ALA A 129 0.05 -7.72 -6.07
N LEU A 130 0.76 -8.80 -6.36
CA LEU A 130 2.23 -8.83 -6.28
C LEU A 130 2.88 -7.84 -7.24
N ALA A 131 2.36 -7.72 -8.46
CA ALA A 131 2.83 -6.74 -9.43
C ALA A 131 2.60 -5.30 -8.94
N ALA A 132 1.44 -5.02 -8.35
CA ALA A 132 1.10 -3.71 -7.78
C ALA A 132 2.01 -3.38 -6.59
N MET A 133 2.18 -4.33 -5.67
CA MET A 133 3.06 -4.17 -4.52
C MET A 133 4.52 -3.97 -4.92
N ALA A 134 5.00 -4.68 -5.96
CA ALA A 134 6.35 -4.52 -6.47
C ALA A 134 6.55 -3.10 -7.04
N ARG A 135 5.66 -2.65 -7.93
CA ARG A 135 5.73 -1.31 -8.53
C ARG A 135 5.64 -0.19 -7.50
N ALA A 136 4.83 -0.35 -6.46
CA ALA A 136 4.69 0.65 -5.41
C ALA A 136 6.00 0.87 -4.62
N VAL A 137 6.90 -0.12 -4.54
CA VAL A 137 8.19 0.04 -3.86
C VAL A 137 9.38 0.22 -4.79
N GLU A 138 9.14 0.37 -6.09
CA GLU A 138 10.20 0.67 -7.04
C GLU A 138 10.77 2.06 -6.75
N ALA A 139 12.09 2.11 -6.58
CA ALA A 139 12.80 3.29 -6.09
C ALA A 139 12.68 4.54 -6.99
N ASP A 140 12.40 4.31 -8.28
CA ASP A 140 12.30 5.33 -9.33
C ASP A 140 10.84 5.55 -9.79
N GLY A 141 9.86 4.92 -9.12
CA GLY A 141 8.45 5.05 -9.44
C GLY A 141 7.94 6.46 -9.13
N THR A 142 7.37 7.12 -10.14
CA THR A 142 6.55 8.34 -9.99
C THR A 142 5.07 8.07 -10.19
N ASP A 143 4.71 6.80 -10.41
CA ASP A 143 3.35 6.36 -10.64
C ASP A 143 2.55 6.48 -9.33
N SER A 144 1.42 7.17 -9.41
CA SER A 144 0.44 7.17 -8.33
C SER A 144 -0.13 5.77 -8.10
N ALA A 145 -0.66 5.53 -6.90
CA ALA A 145 -1.31 4.29 -6.53
C ALA A 145 -2.35 3.85 -7.59
N ARG A 146 -3.21 4.76 -8.02
CA ARG A 146 -4.18 4.51 -9.10
C ARG A 146 -3.55 4.05 -10.41
N GLN A 147 -2.45 4.67 -10.85
CA GLN A 147 -1.76 4.28 -12.09
C GLN A 147 -1.17 2.88 -11.97
N ILE A 148 -0.59 2.55 -10.81
CA ILE A 148 -0.09 1.21 -10.53
C ILE A 148 -1.22 0.19 -10.57
N LEU A 149 -2.38 0.49 -9.97
CA LEU A 149 -3.51 -0.43 -9.95
C LEU A 149 -4.07 -0.67 -11.36
N ILE A 150 -4.21 0.39 -12.16
CA ILE A 150 -4.64 0.27 -13.57
C ILE A 150 -3.63 -0.54 -14.39
N ALA A 151 -2.33 -0.24 -14.26
CA ALA A 151 -1.28 -0.91 -15.02
C ALA A 151 -1.14 -2.40 -14.67
N THR A 152 -1.55 -2.80 -13.47
CA THR A 152 -1.46 -4.18 -12.98
C THR A 152 -2.76 -4.97 -13.11
N GLY A 153 -3.82 -4.35 -13.66
CA GLY A 153 -5.13 -4.99 -13.80
C GLY A 153 -5.86 -5.22 -12.47
N THR A 154 -5.49 -4.49 -11.43
CA THR A 154 -6.18 -4.49 -10.13
C THR A 154 -7.21 -3.36 -10.03
N GLY A 155 -7.08 -2.32 -10.84
CA GLY A 155 -8.11 -1.33 -11.05
C GLY A 155 -9.32 -1.98 -11.72
N LEU A 156 -10.52 -1.60 -11.29
CA LEU A 156 -11.76 -1.95 -11.99
C LEU A 156 -11.54 -1.65 -13.48
N GLU A 157 -11.58 -2.66 -14.35
CA GLU A 157 -11.62 -2.43 -15.80
C GLU A 157 -12.71 -1.38 -16.03
N PRO A 158 -12.44 -0.23 -16.68
CA PRO A 158 -13.53 0.49 -17.31
C PRO A 158 -14.20 -0.53 -18.24
N PRO A 159 -15.53 -0.67 -18.22
CA PRO A 159 -16.21 -1.69 -19.00
C PRO A 159 -15.71 -1.56 -20.43
N ALA A 160 -15.16 -2.64 -20.97
CA ALA A 160 -14.74 -2.72 -22.36
C ALA A 160 -15.90 -2.20 -23.21
N GLU A 161 -15.78 -0.97 -23.71
CA GLU A 161 -16.74 -0.42 -24.65
C GLU A 161 -16.60 -1.28 -25.91
N ALA A 162 -17.58 -2.17 -26.07
CA ALA A 162 -17.75 -2.95 -27.28
C ALA A 162 -17.97 -1.98 -28.44
N SER A 163 -17.11 -2.06 -29.46
CA SER A 163 -17.39 -1.59 -30.83
C SER A 163 -16.60 -2.41 -31.83
#